data_AF-X1C1R9-F1
#
_entry.id   AF-X1C1R9-F1
#
_cell.length_a   1.000
_cell.length_b   1.000
_cell.length_c   1.000
_cell.angle_alpha   90.00
_cell.angle_beta   90.00
_cell.angle_gamma   90.00
#
_symmetry.space_group_name_H-M   'P 1'
#
loop_
_entity.id
_entity.type
_entity.pdbx_description
1 polymer ?
#
loop_
_entity_poly.entity_id
_entity_poly.type
_entity_poly.pdbx_seq_one_letter_code
_entity_poly.pdbx_strand_id
1 'polypeptide(L)'
;MIGSGFQNVFKIPELKKRILFTLGLLIVYRVGVHVPVPGIDSGALASFFARAEGTIFGIFNMFSGGALERLSVFALGIMPYISASIILQLLTVVIPHLEQLKKEGEQGRKKITQYTRYGTVFLSIIQGFGISMGLESMSSPGGAPVVLLPGWAFRLMTVITLTAGTAFIMWLGEQITERGIGNGISLIIFAGIVARLPTAGGNTFRLLSTGEMGI
;
A
#
# COMPACT_ATOMS: atom_id res chain seq x y z
N MET A 1 8.01 34.34 1.03
CA MET A 1 7.42 34.08 -0.31
C MET A 1 6.75 32.70 -0.47
N ILE A 2 6.51 31.92 0.60
CA ILE A 2 5.82 30.60 0.53
C ILE A 2 4.29 30.72 0.63
N GLY A 3 3.77 31.82 1.20
CA GLY A 3 2.32 31.99 1.44
C GLY A 3 1.47 32.31 0.21
N SER A 4 2.02 32.92 -0.84
CA SER A 4 1.27 33.34 -2.03
C SER A 4 0.96 32.19 -3.00
N GLY A 5 1.78 31.13 -3.03
CA GLY A 5 1.56 29.95 -3.87
C GLY A 5 0.36 29.12 -3.39
N PHE A 6 0.27 28.84 -2.08
CA PHE A 6 -0.83 28.07 -1.50
C PHE A 6 -2.18 28.80 -1.58
N GLN A 7 -2.20 30.13 -1.45
CA GLN A 7 -3.44 30.91 -1.60
C GLN A 7 -3.94 30.96 -3.06
N ASN A 8 -3.04 30.93 -4.05
CA ASN A 8 -3.42 30.93 -5.47
C ASN A 8 -3.90 29.56 -5.97
N VAL A 9 -3.45 28.46 -5.35
CA VAL A 9 -3.92 27.10 -5.65
C VAL A 9 -5.44 26.95 -5.44
N PHE A 10 -5.99 27.58 -4.41
CA PHE A 10 -7.44 27.56 -4.14
C PHE A 10 -8.26 28.52 -5.01
N LYS A 11 -7.61 29.43 -5.74
CA LYS A 11 -8.28 30.38 -6.65
C LYS A 11 -8.52 29.80 -8.04
N ILE A 12 -7.72 28.81 -8.46
CA ILE A 12 -7.86 28.18 -9.78
C ILE A 12 -8.88 27.03 -9.69
N PRO A 13 -10.07 27.15 -10.31
CA PRO A 13 -11.13 26.15 -10.17
C PRO A 13 -10.74 24.77 -10.71
N GLU A 14 -9.86 24.72 -11.72
CA GLU A 14 -9.34 23.45 -12.25
C GLU A 14 -8.42 22.74 -11.24
N LEU A 15 -7.49 23.46 -10.62
CA LEU A 15 -6.58 22.88 -9.62
C LEU A 15 -7.36 22.39 -8.39
N LYS A 16 -8.35 23.17 -7.94
CA LYS A 16 -9.26 22.77 -6.85
C LYS A 16 -9.99 21.46 -7.16
N LYS A 17 -10.50 21.28 -8.38
CA LYS A 17 -11.15 20.02 -8.80
C LYS A 17 -10.19 18.84 -8.75
N ARG A 18 -8.96 19.01 -9.27
CA ARG A 18 -7.93 17.95 -9.23
C ARG A 18 -7.54 17.58 -7.80
N ILE A 19 -7.38 18.56 -6.91
CA ILE A 19 -7.09 18.34 -5.48
C ILE A 19 -8.22 17.58 -4.80
N LEU A 20 -9.48 18.02 -5.00
CA LEU A 20 -10.65 17.35 -4.42
C LEU A 20 -10.78 15.91 -4.93
N PHE A 21 -10.49 15.68 -6.22
CA PHE A 21 -10.47 14.33 -6.80
C PHE A 21 -9.40 13.45 -6.14
N THR A 22 -8.17 13.95 -6.03
CA THR A 22 -7.08 13.24 -5.33
C THR A 22 -7.45 12.94 -3.87
N LEU A 23 -7.95 13.92 -3.12
CA LEU A 23 -8.37 13.71 -1.73
C LEU A 23 -9.51 12.70 -1.62
N GLY A 24 -10.50 12.74 -2.53
CA GLY A 24 -11.57 11.76 -2.58
C GLY A 24 -11.06 10.33 -2.75
N LEU A 25 -10.12 10.11 -3.68
CA LEU A 25 -9.52 8.79 -3.88
C LEU A 25 -8.65 8.34 -2.71
N LEU A 26 -7.94 9.27 -2.05
CA LEU A 26 -7.18 8.96 -0.83
C LEU A 26 -8.09 8.57 0.35
N ILE A 27 -9.29 9.17 0.45
CA ILE A 27 -10.31 8.76 1.44
C ILE A 27 -10.77 7.34 1.14
N VAL A 28 -11.08 7.01 -0.13
CA VAL A 28 -11.47 5.65 -0.53
C VAL A 28 -10.37 4.64 -0.19
N TYR A 29 -9.12 4.96 -0.49
CA TYR A 29 -7.97 4.15 -0.08
C TYR A 29 -7.96 3.93 1.44
N ARG A 30 -8.15 5.00 2.23
CA ARG A 30 -8.14 4.90 3.69
C ARG A 30 -9.27 4.05 4.24
N VAL A 31 -10.47 4.12 3.67
CA VAL A 31 -11.59 3.27 4.05
C VAL A 31 -11.26 1.80 3.78
N GLY A 32 -10.70 1.47 2.61
CA GLY A 32 -10.36 0.08 2.30
C GLY A 32 -9.24 -0.50 3.16
N VAL A 33 -8.31 0.32 3.69
CA VAL A 33 -7.33 -0.14 4.70
C VAL A 33 -8.00 -0.64 6.00
N HIS A 34 -9.24 -0.26 6.28
CA HIS A 34 -9.98 -0.73 7.45
C HIS A 34 -10.86 -1.96 7.17
N VAL A 35 -10.94 -2.43 5.92
CA VAL A 35 -11.72 -3.62 5.54
C VAL A 35 -10.83 -4.87 5.67
N PRO A 36 -11.03 -5.73 6.68
CA PRO A 36 -10.21 -6.92 6.88
C PRO A 36 -10.48 -7.99 5.81
N VAL A 37 -9.47 -8.80 5.51
CA VAL A 37 -9.64 -10.00 4.67
C VAL A 37 -10.48 -11.04 5.44
N PRO A 38 -11.44 -11.71 4.78
CA PRO A 38 -12.24 -12.75 5.41
C PRO A 38 -11.39 -13.91 5.94
N GLY A 39 -11.71 -14.41 7.13
CA GLY A 39 -11.08 -15.61 7.70
C GLY A 39 -9.88 -15.36 8.61
N ILE A 40 -9.54 -14.10 8.91
CA ILE A 40 -8.45 -13.73 9.83
C ILE A 40 -8.98 -13.02 11.07
N ASP A 41 -8.41 -13.35 12.22
CA ASP A 41 -8.56 -12.57 13.44
C ASP A 41 -7.57 -11.39 13.45
N SER A 42 -8.09 -10.19 13.18
CA SER A 42 -7.30 -8.96 13.17
C SER A 42 -6.70 -8.59 14.55
N GLY A 43 -7.30 -9.03 15.65
CA GLY A 43 -6.78 -8.81 17.00
C GLY A 43 -5.59 -9.71 17.30
N ALA A 44 -5.70 -10.99 16.93
CA ALA A 44 -4.61 -11.95 17.01
C ALA A 44 -3.41 -11.48 16.16
N LEU A 45 -3.66 -10.99 14.94
CA LEU A 45 -2.60 -10.49 14.07
C LEU A 45 -1.95 -9.20 14.59
N ALA A 46 -2.74 -8.25 15.09
CA ALA A 46 -2.21 -7.02 15.68
C ALA A 46 -1.28 -7.32 16.88
N SER A 47 -1.62 -8.31 17.71
CA SER A 47 -0.78 -8.76 18.84
C SER A 47 0.56 -9.34 18.38
N PHE A 48 0.59 -10.01 17.22
CA PHE A 48 1.82 -10.50 16.61
C PHE A 48 2.67 -9.33 16.09
N PHE A 49 2.04 -8.39 15.36
CA PHE A 49 2.75 -7.24 14.78
C PHE A 49 3.31 -6.28 15.85
N ALA A 50 2.65 -6.16 17.01
CA ALA A 50 3.17 -5.40 18.14
C ALA A 50 4.53 -5.94 18.64
N ARG A 51 4.78 -7.25 18.51
CA ARG A 51 6.09 -7.85 18.82
C ARG A 51 7.10 -7.72 17.68
N ALA A 52 6.62 -7.55 16.45
CA ALA A 52 7.43 -7.45 15.24
C ALA A 52 7.71 -5.99 14.80
N GLU A 53 7.32 -4.99 15.60
CA GLU A 53 7.36 -3.57 15.23
C GLU A 53 8.77 -3.06 14.88
N GLY A 54 9.83 -3.62 15.49
CA GLY A 54 11.23 -3.31 15.19
C GLY A 54 11.84 -4.08 14.01
N THR A 55 11.06 -4.91 13.31
CA THR A 55 11.55 -5.72 12.19
C THR A 55 11.22 -5.10 10.83
N ILE A 56 11.70 -5.73 9.75
CA ILE A 56 11.35 -5.36 8.38
C ILE A 56 9.83 -5.33 8.14
N PHE A 57 9.06 -6.15 8.87
CA PHE A 57 7.60 -6.14 8.82
C PHE A 57 6.98 -4.84 9.34
N GLY A 58 7.61 -4.20 10.34
CA GLY A 58 7.19 -2.89 10.84
C GLY A 58 7.35 -1.80 9.79
N ILE A 59 8.46 -1.81 9.05
CA ILE A 59 8.72 -0.88 7.94
C ILE A 59 7.68 -1.08 6.82
N PHE A 60 7.37 -2.33 6.45
CA PHE A 60 6.31 -2.62 5.47
C PHE A 60 4.92 -2.20 5.95
N ASN A 61 4.62 -2.36 7.23
CA ASN A 61 3.38 -1.91 7.84
C ASN A 61 3.25 -0.38 7.85
N MET A 62 4.36 0.35 7.99
CA MET A 62 4.42 1.81 7.88
C MET A 62 4.08 2.28 6.46
N PHE A 63 4.70 1.70 5.44
CA PHE A 63 4.43 2.06 4.05
C PHE A 63 3.02 1.69 3.57
N SER A 64 2.42 0.65 4.16
CA SER A 64 1.04 0.24 3.88
C SER A 64 -0.01 0.97 4.75
N GLY A 65 0.41 1.90 5.60
CA GLY A 65 -0.48 2.71 6.44
C GLY A 65 -1.28 1.91 7.46
N GLY A 66 -0.81 0.73 7.86
CA GLY A 66 -1.52 -0.19 8.76
C GLY A 66 -2.39 -1.26 8.12
N ALA A 67 -2.35 -1.35 6.80
CA ALA A 67 -3.06 -2.38 6.08
C ALA A 67 -2.56 -3.79 6.37
N LEU A 68 -1.27 -3.96 6.68
CA LEU A 68 -0.65 -5.26 6.94
C LEU A 68 -0.96 -5.80 8.35
N GLU A 69 -0.87 -4.95 9.38
CA GLU A 69 -1.13 -5.30 10.79
C GLU A 69 -2.55 -5.83 11.04
N ARG A 70 -3.51 -5.35 10.25
CA ARG A 70 -4.92 -5.78 10.33
C ARG A 70 -5.31 -6.70 9.18
N LEU A 71 -4.35 -7.04 8.32
CA LEU A 71 -4.51 -7.77 7.07
C LEU A 71 -5.78 -7.37 6.32
N SER A 72 -5.80 -6.10 5.93
CA SER A 72 -6.88 -5.55 5.12
C SER A 72 -6.83 -6.06 3.68
N VAL A 73 -7.90 -5.80 2.92
CA VAL A 73 -7.92 -6.02 1.47
C VAL A 73 -6.74 -5.36 0.74
N PHE A 74 -6.15 -4.33 1.34
CA PHE A 74 -5.01 -3.58 0.82
C PHE A 74 -3.68 -3.94 1.50
N ALA A 75 -3.56 -5.11 2.15
CA ALA A 75 -2.38 -5.46 2.94
C ALA A 75 -1.06 -5.47 2.15
N LEU A 76 -1.08 -5.90 0.88
CA LEU A 76 0.08 -5.81 -0.02
C LEU A 76 0.42 -4.35 -0.42
N GLY A 77 -0.56 -3.45 -0.28
CA GLY A 77 -0.44 -2.05 -0.66
C GLY A 77 -0.07 -1.89 -2.14
N ILE A 78 0.79 -0.91 -2.41
CA ILE A 78 1.31 -0.64 -3.76
C ILE A 78 2.66 -1.35 -4.00
N MET A 79 3.16 -2.14 -3.04
CA MET A 79 4.49 -2.77 -3.15
C MET A 79 4.65 -3.71 -4.35
N PRO A 80 3.67 -4.58 -4.70
CA PRO A 80 3.81 -5.43 -5.88
C PRO A 80 4.02 -4.62 -7.17
N TYR A 81 3.42 -3.43 -7.26
CA TYR A 81 3.59 -2.53 -8.39
C TYR A 81 4.97 -1.88 -8.40
N ILE A 82 5.45 -1.41 -7.25
CA ILE A 82 6.80 -0.86 -7.12
C ILE A 82 7.82 -1.92 -7.56
N SER A 83 7.71 -3.14 -7.03
CA SER A 83 8.58 -4.26 -7.41
C SER A 83 8.52 -4.57 -8.91
N ALA A 84 7.32 -4.68 -9.49
CA ALA A 84 7.16 -4.91 -10.93
C ALA A 84 7.82 -3.80 -11.77
N SER A 85 7.65 -2.54 -11.35
CA SER A 85 8.22 -1.38 -12.04
C SER A 85 9.76 -1.38 -11.99
N ILE A 86 10.35 -1.73 -10.84
CA ILE A 86 11.79 -1.84 -10.68
C ILE A 86 12.34 -3.01 -11.51
N ILE A 87 11.67 -4.16 -11.48
CA ILE A 87 12.03 -5.32 -12.30
C ILE A 87 12.07 -4.93 -13.78
N LEU A 88 11.02 -4.28 -14.30
CA LEU A 88 11.01 -3.84 -15.69
C LEU A 88 12.04 -2.76 -16.00
N GLN A 89 12.29 -1.83 -15.08
CA GLN A 89 13.37 -0.84 -15.24
C GLN A 89 14.73 -1.52 -15.37
N LEU A 90 15.02 -2.53 -14.54
CA LEU A 90 16.25 -3.31 -14.64
C LEU A 90 16.30 -4.14 -15.94
N LEU A 91 15.19 -4.78 -16.31
CA LEU A 91 15.09 -5.53 -17.57
C LEU A 91 15.26 -4.64 -18.80
N THR A 92 14.92 -3.36 -18.75
CA THR A 92 15.18 -2.43 -19.86
C THR A 92 16.67 -2.18 -20.12
N VAL A 93 17.54 -2.44 -19.14
CA VAL A 93 19.00 -2.34 -19.29
C VAL A 93 19.58 -3.63 -19.87
N VAL A 94 18.98 -4.77 -19.55
CA VAL A 94 19.47 -6.10 -19.96
C VAL A 94 18.91 -6.52 -21.32
N ILE A 95 17.66 -6.16 -21.62
CA ILE A 95 16.95 -6.59 -22.83
C ILE A 95 16.86 -5.41 -23.81
N PRO A 96 17.56 -5.47 -24.96
CA PRO A 96 17.62 -4.36 -25.92
C PRO A 96 16.27 -4.03 -26.54
N HIS A 97 15.36 -5.00 -26.65
CA HIS A 97 13.99 -4.76 -27.12
C HIS A 97 13.20 -3.84 -26.17
N LEU A 98 13.34 -4.03 -24.86
CA LEU A 98 12.71 -3.16 -23.86
C LEU A 98 13.37 -1.77 -23.81
N GLU A 99 14.66 -1.69 -24.08
CA GLU A 99 15.37 -0.42 -24.23
C GLU A 99 14.86 0.39 -25.44
N GLN A 100 14.66 -0.29 -26.58
CA GLN A 100 14.08 0.32 -27.79
C GLN A 100 12.67 0.84 -27.52
N LEU A 101 11.82 0.02 -26.89
CA LEU A 101 10.50 0.45 -26.43
C LEU A 101 10.59 1.69 -25.53
N LYS A 102 11.56 1.79 -24.63
CA LYS A 102 11.73 3.00 -23.80
C LYS A 102 12.10 4.24 -24.64
N LYS A 103 12.81 4.06 -25.75
CA LYS A 103 13.24 5.13 -26.68
C LYS A 103 12.14 5.57 -27.65
N GLU A 104 11.09 4.76 -27.85
CA GLU A 104 9.90 5.09 -28.68
C GLU A 104 9.00 6.21 -28.10
N GLY A 105 9.40 6.86 -27.00
CA GLY A 105 8.68 7.99 -26.43
C GLY A 105 7.39 7.59 -25.69
N GLU A 106 6.27 8.27 -25.97
CA GLU A 106 5.01 8.04 -25.25
C GLU A 106 4.39 6.66 -25.48
N GLN A 107 4.39 6.17 -26.72
CA GLN A 107 3.79 4.87 -27.03
C GLN A 107 4.54 3.73 -26.33
N GLY A 108 5.86 3.82 -26.33
CA GLY A 108 6.75 2.90 -25.63
C GLY A 108 6.56 2.91 -24.11
N ARG A 109 6.44 4.09 -23.50
CA ARG A 109 6.11 4.24 -22.07
C ARG A 109 4.77 3.59 -21.70
N LYS A 110 3.76 3.71 -22.56
CA LYS A 110 2.45 3.04 -22.35
C LYS A 110 2.58 1.51 -22.38
N LYS A 111 3.36 0.95 -23.32
CA LYS A 111 3.63 -0.50 -23.36
C LYS A 111 4.38 -1.00 -22.12
N ILE A 112 5.41 -0.28 -21.68
CA ILE A 112 6.14 -0.62 -20.44
C ILE A 112 5.19 -0.58 -19.24
N THR A 113 4.34 0.43 -19.15
CA THR A 113 3.34 0.53 -18.08
C THR A 113 2.36 -0.66 -18.11
N GLN A 114 1.92 -1.08 -19.30
CA GLN A 114 1.08 -2.27 -19.45
C GLN A 114 1.78 -3.54 -18.95
N TYR A 115 3.06 -3.73 -19.27
CA TYR A 115 3.84 -4.84 -18.70
C TYR A 115 3.98 -4.74 -17.18
N THR A 116 4.16 -3.54 -16.64
CA THR A 116 4.20 -3.33 -15.18
C THR A 116 2.89 -3.76 -14.54
N ARG A 117 1.75 -3.46 -15.15
CA ARG A 117 0.43 -3.90 -14.64
C ARG A 117 0.32 -5.41 -14.60
N TYR A 118 0.72 -6.11 -15.66
CA TYR A 118 0.70 -7.57 -15.68
C TYR A 118 1.66 -8.17 -14.66
N GLY A 119 2.88 -7.62 -14.56
CA GLY A 119 3.85 -8.01 -13.55
C GLY A 119 3.33 -7.80 -12.12
N THR A 120 2.61 -6.70 -11.88
CA THR A 120 2.00 -6.39 -10.57
C THR A 120 0.99 -7.45 -10.17
N VAL A 121 0.08 -7.81 -11.07
CA VAL A 121 -0.94 -8.84 -10.81
C VAL A 121 -0.26 -10.19 -10.54
N PHE A 122 0.69 -10.58 -11.39
CA PHE A 122 1.44 -11.82 -11.22
C PHE A 122 2.19 -11.89 -9.88
N LEU A 123 2.93 -10.83 -9.52
CA LEU A 123 3.62 -10.74 -8.24
C LEU A 123 2.65 -10.75 -7.07
N SER A 124 1.50 -10.09 -7.17
CA SER A 124 0.50 -10.07 -6.11
C SER A 124 -0.09 -11.46 -5.85
N ILE A 125 -0.23 -12.30 -6.88
CA ILE A 125 -0.71 -13.68 -6.73
C ILE A 125 0.32 -14.51 -5.96
N ILE A 126 1.59 -14.43 -6.36
CA ILE A 126 2.68 -15.17 -5.72
C ILE A 126 2.87 -14.71 -4.27
N GLN A 127 2.92 -13.40 -4.04
CA GLN A 127 3.07 -12.84 -2.70
C GLN A 127 1.85 -13.12 -1.83
N GLY A 128 0.64 -12.98 -2.38
CA GLY A 128 -0.61 -13.31 -1.68
C GLY A 128 -0.66 -14.78 -1.27
N PHE A 129 -0.17 -15.68 -2.12
CA PHE A 129 -0.08 -17.11 -1.78
C PHE A 129 0.93 -17.35 -0.65
N GLY A 130 2.13 -16.77 -0.76
CA GLY A 130 3.14 -16.85 0.30
C GLY A 130 2.65 -16.30 1.65
N ILE A 131 1.96 -15.17 1.64
CA ILE A 131 1.34 -14.59 2.84
C ILE A 131 0.25 -15.51 3.38
N SER A 132 -0.62 -16.07 2.53
CA SER A 132 -1.70 -16.96 2.98
C SER A 132 -1.15 -18.22 3.69
N MET A 133 -0.08 -18.82 3.17
CA MET A 133 0.59 -19.95 3.81
C MET A 133 1.28 -19.54 5.11
N GLY A 134 1.95 -18.37 5.11
CA GLY A 134 2.58 -17.82 6.31
C GLY A 134 1.56 -17.64 7.43
N LEU A 135 0.43 -17.00 7.14
CA LEU A 135 -0.62 -16.72 8.11
C LEU A 135 -1.24 -17.99 8.70
N GLU A 136 -1.44 -19.04 7.90
CA GLU A 136 -1.91 -20.33 8.42
C GLU A 136 -0.96 -20.97 9.43
N SER A 137 0.35 -20.73 9.28
CA SER A 137 1.38 -21.22 10.21
C SER A 137 1.61 -20.29 11.41
N MET A 138 0.93 -19.13 11.45
CA MET A 138 1.10 -18.14 12.51
C MET A 138 0.04 -18.33 13.62
N SER A 139 0.53 -18.33 14.85
CA SER A 139 -0.29 -18.31 16.05
C SER A 139 0.01 -17.05 16.87
N SER A 140 -1.03 -16.46 17.45
CA SER A 140 -0.88 -15.38 18.43
C SER A 140 -0.05 -15.87 19.62
N PRO A 141 0.63 -14.97 20.37
CA PRO A 141 1.31 -15.33 21.62
C PRO A 141 0.46 -16.09 22.65
N GLY A 142 -0.88 -15.98 22.58
CA GLY A 142 -1.82 -16.72 23.41
C GLY A 142 -2.24 -18.09 22.84
N GLY A 143 -1.63 -18.57 21.75
CA GLY A 143 -1.94 -19.84 21.10
C GLY A 143 -3.18 -19.80 20.19
N ALA A 144 -3.89 -18.67 20.11
CA ALA A 144 -5.03 -18.51 19.20
C ALA A 144 -4.54 -18.50 17.75
N PRO A 145 -5.13 -19.31 16.86
CA PRO A 145 -4.77 -19.32 15.44
C PRO A 145 -5.17 -17.98 14.80
N VAL A 146 -4.28 -17.42 14.00
CA VAL A 146 -4.55 -16.18 13.24
C VAL A 146 -5.62 -16.42 12.17
N VAL A 147 -5.67 -17.64 11.63
CA VAL A 147 -6.63 -18.08 10.62
C VAL A 147 -7.72 -18.92 11.30
N LEU A 148 -8.97 -18.49 11.16
CA LEU A 148 -10.12 -19.14 11.79
C LEU A 148 -10.40 -20.54 11.22
N LEU A 149 -10.21 -20.69 9.91
CA LEU A 149 -10.46 -21.92 9.15
C LEU A 149 -9.34 -22.12 8.12
N PRO A 150 -8.23 -22.79 8.48
CA PRO A 150 -7.12 -23.03 7.55
C PRO A 150 -7.54 -23.99 6.42
N GLY A 151 -6.99 -23.80 5.22
CA GLY A 151 -7.25 -24.69 4.08
C GLY A 151 -7.24 -24.00 2.72
N TRP A 152 -7.41 -24.78 1.66
CA TRP A 152 -7.38 -24.29 0.28
C TRP A 152 -8.40 -23.18 -0.01
N ALA A 153 -9.59 -23.24 0.62
CA ALA A 153 -10.59 -22.19 0.51
C ALA A 153 -10.08 -20.85 1.05
N PHE A 154 -9.42 -20.85 2.21
CA PHE A 154 -8.81 -19.65 2.79
C PHE A 154 -7.68 -19.10 1.92
N ARG A 155 -6.79 -19.97 1.43
CA ARG A 155 -5.67 -19.56 0.56
C ARG A 155 -6.15 -18.88 -0.71
N LEU A 156 -7.10 -19.51 -1.41
CA LEU A 156 -7.65 -18.94 -2.65
C LEU A 156 -8.39 -17.63 -2.39
N MET A 157 -9.23 -17.57 -1.35
CA MET A 157 -9.92 -16.34 -0.97
C MET A 157 -8.95 -15.22 -0.62
N THR A 158 -7.89 -15.51 0.13
CA THR A 158 -6.86 -14.54 0.51
C THR A 158 -6.11 -14.04 -0.72
N VAL A 159 -5.66 -14.95 -1.59
CA VAL A 159 -4.94 -14.59 -2.84
C VAL A 159 -5.83 -13.69 -3.71
N ILE A 160 -7.07 -14.08 -3.96
CA ILE A 160 -8.01 -13.29 -4.78
C ILE A 160 -8.24 -11.91 -4.14
N THR A 161 -8.46 -11.86 -2.83
CA THR A 161 -8.73 -10.60 -2.12
C THR A 161 -7.53 -9.66 -2.18
N LEU A 162 -6.33 -10.15 -1.91
CA LEU A 162 -5.10 -9.36 -1.92
C LEU A 162 -4.72 -8.91 -3.34
N THR A 163 -4.89 -9.78 -4.34
CA THR A 163 -4.67 -9.44 -5.75
C THR A 163 -5.68 -8.40 -6.23
N ALA A 164 -6.97 -8.58 -5.93
CA ALA A 164 -8.01 -7.61 -6.28
C ALA A 164 -7.77 -6.26 -5.61
N GLY A 165 -7.43 -6.26 -4.32
CA GLY A 165 -7.10 -5.05 -3.58
C GLY A 165 -5.87 -4.33 -4.16
N THR A 166 -4.80 -5.06 -4.46
CA THR A 166 -3.59 -4.49 -5.10
C THR A 166 -3.91 -3.88 -6.47
N ALA A 167 -4.67 -4.60 -7.31
CA ALA A 167 -5.08 -4.12 -8.62
C ALA A 167 -5.93 -2.85 -8.52
N PHE A 168 -6.81 -2.78 -7.52
CA PHE A 168 -7.61 -1.60 -7.23
C PHE A 168 -6.75 -0.41 -6.78
N ILE A 169 -5.78 -0.60 -5.88
CA ILE A 169 -4.85 0.47 -5.45
C ILE A 169 -4.01 0.96 -6.64
N MET A 170 -3.51 0.06 -7.47
CA MET A 170 -2.79 0.42 -8.70
C MET A 170 -3.67 1.30 -9.60
N TRP A 171 -4.91 0.89 -9.83
CA TRP A 171 -5.88 1.69 -10.60
C TRP A 171 -6.14 3.05 -9.97
N LEU A 172 -6.31 3.14 -8.64
CA LEU A 172 -6.44 4.42 -7.93
C LEU A 172 -5.23 5.33 -8.16
N GLY A 173 -4.01 4.77 -8.05
CA GLY A 173 -2.77 5.52 -8.27
C GLY A 173 -2.66 6.06 -9.70
N GLU A 174 -3.07 5.28 -10.69
CA GLU A 174 -3.11 5.73 -12.09
C GLU A 174 -4.16 6.82 -12.31
N GLN A 175 -5.36 6.68 -11.73
CA GLN A 175 -6.40 7.70 -11.82
C GLN A 175 -6.00 9.03 -11.17
N ILE A 176 -5.31 8.98 -10.02
CA ILE A 176 -4.74 10.19 -9.40
C ILE A 176 -3.68 10.81 -10.31
N THR A 177 -2.87 10.01 -11.00
CA THR A 177 -1.83 10.53 -11.91
C THR A 177 -2.43 11.18 -13.16
N GLU A 178 -3.50 10.62 -13.72
CA GLU A 178 -4.14 11.13 -14.93
C GLU A 178 -5.02 12.37 -14.67
N ARG A 179 -5.81 12.35 -13.58
CA ARG A 179 -6.86 13.36 -13.32
C ARG A 179 -6.60 14.22 -12.09
N GLY A 180 -5.71 13.78 -11.22
CA GLY A 180 -5.39 14.44 -9.96
C GLY A 180 -4.16 15.34 -10.07
N ILE A 181 -3.47 15.46 -8.94
CA ILE A 181 -2.21 16.21 -8.82
C ILE A 181 -1.03 15.27 -8.59
N GLY A 182 0.10 15.52 -9.26
CA GLY A 182 1.35 14.80 -9.03
C GLY A 182 1.32 13.32 -9.46
N ASN A 183 2.16 12.51 -8.82
CA ASN A 183 2.22 11.06 -9.04
C ASN A 183 1.35 10.35 -8.01
N GLY A 184 0.29 9.69 -8.48
CA GLY A 184 -0.68 9.05 -7.60
C GLY A 184 -0.13 7.91 -6.76
N ILE A 185 0.82 7.13 -7.29
CA ILE A 185 1.48 6.06 -6.54
C ILE A 185 2.27 6.65 -5.37
N SER A 186 3.05 7.71 -5.62
CA SER A 186 3.80 8.42 -4.58
C SER A 186 2.88 9.03 -3.53
N LEU A 187 1.72 9.58 -3.94
CA LEU A 187 0.74 10.14 -3.02
C LEU A 187 0.05 9.08 -2.15
N ILE A 188 -0.21 7.88 -2.68
CA ILE A 188 -0.77 6.77 -1.88
C ILE A 188 0.22 6.37 -0.77
N ILE A 189 1.50 6.22 -1.11
CA ILE A 189 2.56 5.91 -0.13
C ILE A 189 2.64 7.02 0.93
N PHE A 190 2.69 8.28 0.48
CA PHE A 190 2.74 9.43 1.38
C PHE A 190 1.53 9.47 2.32
N ALA A 191 0.33 9.28 1.80
CA ALA A 191 -0.89 9.23 2.60
C ALA A 191 -0.87 8.08 3.61
N GLY A 192 -0.34 6.91 3.24
CA GLY A 192 -0.16 5.77 4.15
C GLY A 192 0.76 6.09 5.33
N ILE A 193 1.91 6.70 5.07
CA ILE A 193 2.88 7.09 6.10
C ILE A 193 2.30 8.20 6.99
N VAL A 194 1.77 9.26 6.39
CA VAL A 194 1.24 10.42 7.14
C VAL A 194 0.04 10.02 8.01
N ALA A 195 -0.76 9.04 7.60
CA ALA A 195 -1.88 8.56 8.42
C ALA A 195 -1.45 7.93 9.75
N ARG A 196 -0.18 7.52 9.92
CA ARG A 196 0.37 6.97 11.17
C ARG A 196 1.04 8.02 12.07
N LEU A 197 1.39 9.19 11.54
CA LEU A 197 2.07 10.25 12.30
C LEU A 197 1.23 10.77 13.48
N PRO A 198 -0.10 11.03 13.36
CA PRO A 198 -0.89 11.53 14.48
C PRO A 198 -0.96 10.55 15.64
N THR A 199 -1.11 9.25 15.36
CA THR A 199 -1.12 8.19 16.38
C THR A 199 0.25 8.05 17.05
N ALA A 200 1.35 8.11 16.29
CA ALA A 200 2.69 8.07 16.85
C ALA A 200 2.96 9.27 17.77
N GLY A 201 2.64 10.49 17.31
CA GLY A 201 2.79 11.71 18.12
C GLY A 201 1.92 11.72 19.37
N GLY A 202 0.68 11.21 19.29
CA GLY A 202 -0.20 11.06 20.45
C GLY A 202 0.33 10.05 21.46
N ASN A 203 0.91 8.94 21.00
CA ASN A 203 1.55 7.95 21.88
C ASN A 203 2.79 8.55 22.55
N THR A 204 3.63 9.28 21.82
CA THR A 204 4.78 10.00 22.38
C THR A 204 4.36 11.03 23.42
N PHE A 205 3.31 11.81 23.15
CA PHE A 205 2.78 12.79 24.11
C PHE A 205 2.23 12.11 25.37
N ARG A 206 1.53 10.98 25.23
CA ARG A 206 1.08 10.18 26.37
C ARG A 206 2.25 9.69 27.20
N LEU A 207 3.27 9.11 26.59
CA LEU A 207 4.49 8.62 27.25
C LEU A 207 5.28 9.74 27.98
N LEU A 208 5.26 10.97 27.43
CA LEU A 208 5.78 12.15 28.12
C LEU A 208 4.90 12.54 29.32
N SER A 209 3.58 12.54 29.15
CA SER A 209 2.63 12.93 30.20
C SER A 209 2.50 11.91 31.33
N THR A 210 2.78 10.63 31.07
CA THR A 210 2.79 9.55 32.08
C THR A 210 4.13 9.42 32.80
N GLY A 211 5.15 10.19 32.41
CA GLY A 211 6.49 10.15 33.01
C GLY A 211 7.29 8.88 32.70
N GLU A 212 6.86 8.07 31.73
CA GLU A 212 7.56 6.84 31.32
C GLU A 212 8.75 7.13 30.39
N MET A 213 8.77 8.28 29.71
CA MET A 213 9.99 8.80 29.09
C MET A 213 10.71 9.71 30.07
N GLY A 214 11.71 9.14 30.76
CA GLY A 214 12.70 9.91 31.50
C GLY A 214 13.50 10.80 30.55
N ILE A 215 13.14 12.08 30.52
CA ILE A 215 14.05 13.18 30.22
C ILE A 215 14.13 14.05 31.47
#